data_AF-A0A957S180-F1
#
_entry.id   AF-A0A957S180-F1
#
_cell.length_a   1.000
_cell.length_b   1.000
_cell.length_c   1.000
_cell.angle_alpha   90.00
_cell.angle_beta   90.00
_cell.angle_gamma   90.00
#
_symmetry.space_group_name_H-M   'P 1'
#
loop_
_entity.id
_entity.type
_entity.pdbx_description
1 polymer ?
#
loop_
_entity_poly.entity_id
_entity_poly.type
_entity_poly.pdbx_seq_one_letter_code
_entity_poly.pdbx_strand_id
1 'polypeptide(L)'
;REKETIEAKRKSVMTVDGKTVIADLKGGTKSFDDFWEAADMAVIDDAYRRAARIFSPDISRTYVDALAYRAADPADDDEFEEALVEGRVAVAALGLVTEAQSYFDTAADKLTKEWLATYNAAIKGLSHDRQESYRQVREMSTEPQDVDLVKPEARFEMTKIRENDTETPLPTYRNHLLCDSDGNYPAELNAWEMKVVGTEMKREGFQYWYRNPQQPGQASLGIAYLSSEQYAILRPDFIFFATDSDGSVVADIVDPHGHHLSDALPKLQGLAVYAETHEKTYRRIESVAESSGKLRVLDLTKKEVRQAIAHAKDAASLFAGGLAKDY
;
A
#
# COMPACT_ATOMS: atom_id res chain seq x y z
N ARG A 1 27.07 -16.18 -13.51
CA ARG A 1 27.45 -15.05 -12.64
C ARG A 1 26.97 -15.25 -11.21
N GLU A 2 25.68 -15.40 -10.94
CA GLU A 2 25.21 -15.61 -9.54
C GLU A 2 25.59 -16.97 -8.93
N LYS A 3 25.61 -18.04 -9.74
CA LYS A 3 26.01 -19.38 -9.28
C LYS A 3 27.45 -19.42 -8.73
N GLU A 4 28.41 -18.81 -9.43
CA GLU A 4 29.81 -18.72 -8.99
C GLU A 4 29.96 -17.88 -7.73
N THR A 5 29.18 -16.80 -7.59
CA THR A 5 29.13 -16.00 -6.37
C THR A 5 28.60 -16.81 -5.19
N ILE A 6 27.50 -17.56 -5.37
CA ILE A 6 26.92 -18.41 -4.32
C ILE A 6 27.90 -19.52 -3.93
N GLU A 7 28.58 -20.16 -4.88
CA GLU A 7 29.61 -21.17 -4.60
C GLU A 7 30.79 -20.58 -3.81
N ALA A 8 31.25 -19.37 -4.16
CA ALA A 8 32.28 -18.66 -3.39
C ALA A 8 31.81 -18.31 -1.97
N LYS A 9 30.56 -17.86 -1.81
CA LYS A 9 29.97 -17.59 -0.49
C LYS A 9 29.80 -18.86 0.34
N ARG A 10 29.40 -19.98 -0.28
CA ARG A 10 29.33 -21.29 0.38
C ARG A 10 30.68 -21.70 0.93
N LYS A 11 31.75 -21.53 0.14
CA LYS A 11 33.12 -21.78 0.61
C LYS A 11 33.47 -20.89 1.80
N SER A 12 33.06 -19.62 1.79
CA SER A 12 33.32 -18.71 2.93
C SER A 12 32.53 -19.04 4.20
N VAL A 13 31.34 -19.65 4.10
CA VAL A 13 30.60 -20.12 5.29
C VAL A 13 31.28 -21.31 5.93
N MET A 14 31.88 -22.18 5.11
CA MET A 14 32.60 -23.37 5.56
C MET A 14 34.01 -23.06 6.09
N THR A 15 34.43 -21.80 6.10
CA THR A 15 35.76 -21.36 6.55
C THR A 15 35.69 -20.22 7.55
N VAL A 16 36.40 -20.31 8.67
CA VAL A 16 36.53 -19.24 9.67
C VAL A 16 37.82 -18.48 9.44
N ASP A 17 37.70 -17.15 9.37
CA ASP A 17 38.82 -16.20 9.37
C ASP A 17 39.22 -15.85 10.81
N GLY A 18 40.41 -16.29 11.23
CA GLY A 18 40.96 -16.02 12.55
C GLY A 18 42.22 -15.16 12.50
N LYS A 19 42.38 -14.27 13.49
CA LYS A 19 43.62 -13.51 13.71
C LYS A 19 44.26 -13.94 15.01
N THR A 20 45.43 -14.57 14.94
CA THR A 20 46.25 -14.88 16.10
C THR A 20 47.12 -13.67 16.42
N VAL A 21 47.01 -13.17 17.66
CA VAL A 21 47.88 -12.09 18.15
C VAL A 21 48.93 -12.69 19.07
N ILE A 22 50.19 -12.66 18.65
CA ILE A 22 51.32 -13.03 19.50
C ILE A 22 52.00 -11.74 19.97
N ALA A 23 51.99 -11.51 21.28
CA ALA A 23 52.61 -10.33 21.89
C ALA A 23 53.80 -10.75 22.77
N ASP A 24 55.00 -10.29 22.43
CA ASP A 24 56.17 -10.45 23.30
C ASP A 24 56.15 -9.37 24.40
N LEU A 25 55.95 -9.83 25.65
CA LEU A 25 55.86 -8.98 26.83
C LEU A 25 57.21 -8.31 27.21
N LYS A 26 58.35 -8.76 26.66
CA LYS A 26 59.67 -8.15 26.92
C LYS A 26 60.19 -7.28 25.78
N GLY A 27 59.88 -7.61 24.53
CA GLY A 27 60.36 -6.91 23.33
C GLY A 27 59.43 -5.85 22.75
N GLY A 28 58.16 -5.79 23.17
CA GLY A 28 57.19 -4.80 22.71
C GLY A 28 56.66 -5.01 21.28
N THR A 29 57.06 -6.07 20.60
CA THR A 29 56.58 -6.44 19.26
C THR A 29 55.30 -7.29 19.36
N LYS A 30 54.30 -6.93 18.54
CA LYS A 30 53.08 -7.70 18.31
C LYS A 30 53.08 -8.20 16.88
N SER A 31 52.95 -9.50 16.65
CA SER A 31 52.66 -10.06 15.33
C SER A 31 51.20 -10.47 15.25
N PHE A 32 50.63 -10.31 14.05
CA PHE A 32 49.28 -10.72 13.71
C PHE A 32 49.41 -11.75 12.60
N ASP A 33 48.98 -12.97 12.86
CA ASP A 33 48.95 -14.03 11.86
C ASP A 33 47.49 -14.37 11.53
N ASP A 34 47.14 -14.29 10.25
CA ASP A 34 45.84 -14.71 9.74
C ASP A 34 45.84 -16.24 9.56
N PHE A 35 44.78 -16.93 9.98
CA PHE A 35 44.58 -18.36 9.73
C PHE A 35 43.15 -18.66 9.27
N TRP A 36 43.01 -19.76 8.52
CA TRP A 36 41.74 -20.23 7.95
C TRP A 36 41.46 -21.65 8.42
N GLU A 37 40.37 -21.85 9.18
CA GLU A 37 39.95 -23.16 9.69
C GLU A 37 38.59 -23.56 9.15
N ALA A 38 38.27 -24.87 9.15
CA ALA A 38 36.93 -25.33 8.81
C ALA A 38 35.91 -24.79 9.84
N ALA A 39 34.79 -24.26 9.36
CA ALA A 39 33.75 -23.75 10.26
C ALA A 39 33.14 -24.89 11.08
N ASP A 40 33.03 -24.66 12.39
CA ASP A 40 32.28 -25.55 13.27
C ASP A 40 30.76 -25.31 13.13
N MET A 41 29.98 -26.19 13.74
CA MET A 41 28.51 -26.09 13.72
C MET A 41 27.98 -24.80 14.35
N ALA A 42 28.68 -24.21 15.32
CA ALA A 42 28.24 -22.99 15.96
C ALA A 42 28.36 -21.79 15.01
N VAL A 43 29.43 -21.74 14.20
CA VAL A 43 29.62 -20.72 13.15
C VAL A 43 28.59 -20.87 12.04
N ILE A 44 28.34 -22.10 11.58
CA ILE A 44 27.32 -22.38 10.56
C ILE A 44 25.93 -21.97 11.06
N ASP A 45 25.58 -22.31 12.30
CA ASP A 45 24.30 -21.96 12.89
C ASP A 45 24.13 -20.44 13.08
N ASP A 46 25.19 -19.71 13.44
CA ASP A 46 25.15 -18.24 13.50
C ASP A 46 24.91 -17.63 12.11
N ALA A 47 25.66 -18.09 11.10
CA ALA A 47 25.51 -17.61 9.72
C ALA A 47 24.12 -17.93 9.17
N TYR A 48 23.61 -19.14 9.43
CA TYR A 48 22.25 -19.55 9.11
C TYR A 48 21.21 -18.66 9.80
N ARG A 49 21.34 -18.39 11.11
CA ARG A 49 20.41 -17.52 11.84
C ARG A 49 20.42 -16.09 11.31
N ARG A 50 21.58 -15.56 10.90
CA ARG A 50 21.68 -14.25 10.25
C ARG A 50 20.95 -14.24 8.91
N ALA A 51 21.17 -15.25 8.07
CA ALA A 51 20.44 -15.40 6.81
C ALA A 51 18.92 -15.58 7.03
N ALA A 52 18.52 -16.31 8.07
CA ALA A 52 17.11 -16.54 8.40
C ALA A 52 16.37 -15.27 8.85
N ARG A 53 17.07 -14.23 9.29
CA ARG A 53 16.46 -12.90 9.52
C ARG A 53 16.15 -12.17 8.22
N ILE A 54 16.83 -12.50 7.13
CA ILE A 54 16.61 -11.95 5.80
C ILE A 54 15.42 -12.66 5.14
N PHE A 55 15.41 -14.00 5.13
CA PHE A 55 14.41 -14.79 4.39
C PHE A 55 13.21 -15.24 5.24
N SER A 56 13.16 -14.85 6.52
CA SER A 56 12.30 -15.39 7.59
C SER A 56 12.75 -16.77 8.12
N PRO A 57 12.61 -17.02 9.44
CA PRO A 57 12.98 -18.30 10.05
C PRO A 57 12.20 -19.51 9.48
N ASP A 58 10.92 -19.32 9.17
CA ASP A 58 10.05 -20.41 8.73
C ASP A 58 10.37 -20.85 7.29
N ILE A 59 10.56 -19.90 6.38
CA ILE A 59 10.97 -20.18 4.99
C ILE A 59 12.38 -20.78 4.97
N SER A 60 13.29 -20.27 5.80
CA SER A 60 14.64 -20.82 5.90
C SER A 60 14.62 -22.28 6.36
N ARG A 61 13.86 -22.59 7.42
CA ARG A 61 13.73 -23.97 7.93
C ARG A 61 13.11 -24.89 6.88
N THR A 62 11.97 -24.50 6.31
CA THR A 62 11.25 -25.33 5.33
C THR A 62 12.05 -25.53 4.05
N TYR A 63 12.88 -24.56 3.64
CA TYR A 63 13.79 -24.73 2.52
C TYR A 63 14.95 -25.68 2.84
N VAL A 64 15.53 -25.60 4.05
CA VAL A 64 16.53 -26.59 4.53
C VAL A 64 15.94 -27.99 4.51
N ASP A 65 14.74 -28.18 5.06
CA ASP A 65 14.05 -29.46 5.05
C ASP A 65 13.89 -29.95 3.60
N ALA A 66 13.37 -29.09 2.71
CA ALA A 66 13.18 -29.45 1.30
C ALA A 66 14.48 -29.81 0.57
N LEU A 67 15.62 -29.21 0.94
CA LEU A 67 16.93 -29.60 0.40
C LEU A 67 17.37 -30.96 0.95
N ALA A 68 17.20 -31.20 2.25
CA ALA A 68 17.57 -32.46 2.88
C ALA A 68 16.76 -33.64 2.33
N TYR A 69 15.43 -33.52 2.25
CA TYR A 69 14.54 -34.53 1.65
C TYR A 69 14.84 -34.85 0.18
N ARG A 70 15.52 -33.95 -0.55
CA ARG A 70 15.96 -34.20 -1.93
C ARG A 70 17.32 -34.89 -2.02
N ALA A 71 18.13 -34.76 -0.98
CA ALA A 71 19.51 -35.21 -0.96
C ALA A 71 19.68 -36.57 -0.28
N ALA A 72 18.90 -36.85 0.77
CA ALA A 72 19.05 -38.05 1.59
C ALA A 72 17.69 -38.69 1.93
N ASP A 73 17.70 -39.99 2.22
CA ASP A 73 16.53 -40.71 2.75
C ASP A 73 16.38 -40.39 4.25
N PRO A 74 15.22 -39.88 4.71
CA PRO A 74 14.97 -39.64 6.13
C PRO A 74 15.06 -40.88 7.03
N ALA A 75 15.10 -42.08 6.46
CA ALA A 75 15.31 -43.32 7.20
C ALA A 75 16.80 -43.58 7.55
N ASP A 76 17.74 -42.88 6.91
CA ASP A 76 19.16 -42.90 7.25
C ASP A 76 19.49 -41.64 8.06
N ASP A 77 19.50 -41.78 9.39
CA ASP A 77 19.65 -40.65 10.31
C ASP A 77 20.97 -39.89 10.10
N ASP A 78 22.08 -40.60 9.86
CA ASP A 78 23.41 -39.99 9.71
C ASP A 78 23.49 -39.19 8.39
N GLU A 79 23.03 -39.77 7.29
CA GLU A 79 23.04 -39.10 5.97
C GLU A 79 22.05 -37.91 5.95
N PHE A 80 20.90 -38.05 6.61
CA PHE A 80 19.90 -37.00 6.67
C PHE A 80 20.33 -35.82 7.56
N GLU A 81 21.00 -36.09 8.69
CA GLU A 81 21.61 -35.03 9.52
C GLU A 81 22.67 -34.24 8.74
N GLU A 82 23.54 -34.90 7.98
CA GLU A 82 24.52 -34.24 7.12
C GLU A 82 23.83 -33.37 6.05
N ALA A 83 22.77 -33.89 5.42
CA ALA A 83 21.99 -33.16 4.43
C ALA A 83 21.31 -31.91 5.01
N LEU A 84 20.85 -31.96 6.26
CA LEU A 84 20.31 -30.79 6.97
C LEU A 84 21.39 -29.73 7.23
N VAL A 85 22.60 -30.15 7.62
CA VAL A 85 23.74 -29.23 7.80
C VAL A 85 24.09 -28.57 6.48
N GLU A 86 24.17 -29.33 5.39
CA GLU A 86 24.43 -28.79 4.04
C GLU A 86 23.33 -27.83 3.58
N GLY A 87 22.07 -28.12 3.91
CA GLY A 87 20.96 -27.20 3.69
C GLY A 87 21.15 -25.86 4.44
N ARG A 88 21.56 -25.91 5.71
CA ARG A 88 21.85 -24.70 6.50
C ARG A 88 23.00 -23.90 5.91
N VAL A 89 24.06 -24.57 5.47
CA VAL A 89 25.20 -23.96 4.78
C VAL A 89 24.74 -23.26 3.49
N ALA A 90 23.84 -23.87 2.71
CA ALA A 90 23.28 -23.25 1.52
C ALA A 90 22.50 -21.97 1.84
N VAL A 91 21.63 -21.98 2.86
CA VAL A 91 20.89 -20.78 3.30
C VAL A 91 21.82 -19.71 3.84
N ALA A 92 22.81 -20.09 4.65
CA ALA A 92 23.84 -19.17 5.15
C ALA A 92 24.60 -18.50 4.00
N ALA A 93 24.97 -19.26 2.97
CA ALA A 93 25.66 -18.74 1.78
C ALA A 93 24.81 -17.73 1.01
N LEU A 94 23.50 -18.00 0.87
CA LEU A 94 22.55 -17.07 0.26
C LEU A 94 22.47 -15.75 1.04
N GLY A 95 22.48 -15.81 2.38
CA GLY A 95 22.47 -14.61 3.22
C GLY A 95 23.71 -13.72 3.10
N LEU A 96 24.80 -14.23 2.54
CA LEU A 96 26.02 -13.44 2.26
C LEU A 96 26.01 -12.79 0.87
N VAL A 97 25.01 -13.08 0.04
CA VAL A 97 24.82 -12.44 -1.26
C VAL A 97 24.01 -11.16 -1.04
N THR A 98 24.63 -10.01 -1.30
CA THR A 98 24.08 -8.68 -1.01
C THR A 98 22.73 -8.41 -1.68
N GLU A 99 22.52 -8.96 -2.87
CA GLU A 99 21.32 -8.77 -3.69
C GLU A 99 20.21 -9.79 -3.38
N ALA A 100 20.51 -10.85 -2.61
CA ALA A 100 19.58 -11.95 -2.42
C ALA A 100 18.30 -11.54 -1.69
N GLN A 101 18.39 -10.62 -0.72
CA GLN A 101 17.22 -10.08 -0.04
C GLN A 101 16.27 -9.39 -1.02
N SER A 102 16.78 -8.44 -1.80
CA SER A 102 15.97 -7.67 -2.75
C SER A 102 15.33 -8.57 -3.81
N TYR A 103 16.06 -9.57 -4.31
CA TYR A 103 15.52 -10.56 -5.23
C TYR A 103 14.41 -11.40 -4.59
N PHE A 104 14.63 -11.89 -3.36
CA PHE A 104 13.67 -12.67 -2.62
C PHE A 104 12.38 -11.88 -2.35
N ASP A 105 12.49 -10.65 -1.85
CA ASP A 105 11.35 -9.77 -1.58
C ASP A 105 10.57 -9.47 -2.86
N THR A 106 11.27 -9.20 -3.97
CA THR A 106 10.63 -8.97 -5.29
C THR A 106 9.90 -10.20 -5.79
N ALA A 107 10.48 -11.40 -5.63
CA ALA A 107 9.85 -12.64 -6.04
C ALA A 107 8.63 -12.98 -5.16
N ALA A 108 8.72 -12.75 -3.85
CA ALA A 108 7.63 -12.95 -2.90
C ALA A 108 6.45 -12.00 -3.16
N ASP A 109 6.74 -10.71 -3.41
CA ASP A 109 5.73 -9.72 -3.76
C ASP A 109 5.03 -10.06 -5.08
N LYS A 110 5.81 -10.43 -6.11
CA LYS A 110 5.26 -10.89 -7.39
C LYS A 110 4.32 -12.08 -7.24
N LEU A 111 4.75 -13.13 -6.53
CA LEU A 111 3.92 -14.32 -6.29
C LEU A 111 2.65 -13.98 -5.52
N THR A 112 2.76 -13.13 -4.50
CA THR A 112 1.62 -12.69 -3.70
C THR A 112 0.60 -11.94 -4.55
N LYS A 113 1.05 -10.97 -5.36
CA LYS A 113 0.20 -10.22 -6.30
C LYS A 113 -0.48 -11.16 -7.30
N GLU A 114 0.26 -12.10 -7.90
CA GLU A 114 -0.28 -13.09 -8.85
C GLU A 114 -1.34 -13.99 -8.21
N TRP A 115 -1.10 -14.53 -7.02
CA TRP A 115 -2.06 -15.39 -6.33
C TRP A 115 -3.31 -14.64 -5.88
N LEU A 116 -3.16 -13.43 -5.32
CA LEU A 116 -4.31 -12.62 -4.92
C LEU A 116 -5.19 -12.24 -6.12
N ALA A 117 -4.59 -11.95 -7.27
CA ALA A 117 -5.32 -11.71 -8.51
C ALA A 117 -6.03 -12.98 -9.02
N THR A 118 -5.29 -14.10 -9.08
CA THR A 118 -5.82 -15.38 -9.59
C THR A 118 -6.97 -15.92 -8.75
N TYR A 119 -6.87 -15.83 -7.42
CA TYR A 119 -7.83 -16.41 -6.49
C TYR A 119 -8.83 -15.39 -5.92
N ASN A 120 -8.90 -14.17 -6.46
CA ASN A 120 -9.75 -13.09 -5.96
C ASN A 120 -11.21 -13.53 -5.73
N ALA A 121 -11.81 -14.17 -6.73
CA ALA A 121 -13.20 -14.63 -6.65
C ALA A 121 -13.41 -15.70 -5.57
N ALA A 122 -12.46 -16.62 -5.41
CA ALA A 122 -12.51 -17.64 -4.37
C ALA A 122 -12.37 -17.00 -2.97
N ILE A 123 -11.48 -16.02 -2.82
CA ILE A 123 -11.28 -15.28 -1.57
C ILE A 123 -12.56 -14.53 -1.16
N LYS A 124 -13.23 -13.88 -2.12
CA LYS A 124 -14.50 -13.16 -1.87
C LYS A 124 -15.64 -14.07 -1.40
N GLY A 125 -15.58 -15.36 -1.72
CA GLY A 125 -16.57 -16.35 -1.26
C GLY A 125 -16.33 -16.87 0.17
N LEU A 126 -15.22 -16.52 0.82
CA LEU A 126 -14.88 -16.98 2.17
C LEU A 126 -15.61 -16.17 3.25
N SER A 127 -15.60 -16.67 4.50
CA SER A 127 -16.11 -15.91 5.64
C SER A 127 -15.33 -14.61 5.86
N HIS A 128 -15.95 -13.62 6.51
CA HIS A 128 -15.29 -12.35 6.85
C HIS A 128 -13.98 -12.57 7.61
N ASP A 129 -13.98 -13.44 8.63
CA ASP A 129 -12.78 -13.79 9.40
C ASP A 129 -11.66 -14.37 8.54
N ARG A 130 -11.99 -15.07 7.45
CA ARG A 130 -10.97 -15.63 6.55
C ARG A 130 -10.51 -14.62 5.51
N GLN A 131 -11.40 -13.79 4.99
CA GLN A 131 -11.04 -12.65 4.15
C GLN A 131 -10.07 -11.71 4.88
N GLU A 132 -10.25 -11.57 6.19
CA GLU A 132 -9.36 -10.80 7.06
C GLU A 132 -7.91 -11.25 7.00
N SER A 133 -7.65 -12.56 7.01
CA SER A 133 -6.28 -13.07 6.92
C SER A 133 -5.60 -12.66 5.60
N TYR A 134 -6.34 -12.66 4.48
CA TYR A 134 -5.80 -12.21 3.19
C TYR A 134 -5.60 -10.70 3.16
N ARG A 135 -6.46 -9.94 3.84
CA ARG A 135 -6.29 -8.50 4.00
C ARG A 135 -5.00 -8.18 4.75
N GLN A 136 -4.72 -8.86 5.85
CA GLN A 136 -3.46 -8.71 6.59
C GLN A 136 -2.23 -9.00 5.72
N VAL A 137 -2.29 -10.02 4.86
CA VAL A 137 -1.20 -10.30 3.91
C VAL A 137 -0.98 -9.15 2.94
N ARG A 138 -2.05 -8.54 2.45
CA ARG A 138 -1.96 -7.36 1.57
C ARG A 138 -1.41 -6.13 2.28
N GLU A 139 -1.77 -5.96 3.55
CA GLU A 139 -1.28 -4.87 4.40
C GLU A 139 0.22 -4.99 4.74
N MET A 140 0.84 -6.15 4.53
CA MET A 140 2.30 -6.31 4.62
C MET A 140 3.07 -5.72 3.43
N SER A 141 2.38 -5.36 2.34
CA SER A 141 3.04 -4.73 1.18
C SER A 141 3.61 -3.36 1.55
N THR A 142 4.80 -3.07 1.05
CA THR A 142 5.43 -1.74 1.15
C THR A 142 4.87 -0.76 0.12
N GLU A 143 4.06 -1.25 -0.83
CA GLU A 143 3.39 -0.47 -1.85
C GLU A 143 1.88 -0.44 -1.60
N PRO A 144 1.18 0.66 -1.91
CA PRO A 144 -0.27 0.72 -1.84
C PRO A 144 -0.96 -0.40 -2.64
N GLN A 145 -2.00 -1.01 -2.06
CA GLN A 145 -2.76 -2.10 -2.68
C GLN A 145 -4.26 -1.73 -2.80
N ASP A 146 -4.88 -2.04 -3.93
CA ASP A 146 -6.29 -1.70 -4.21
C ASP A 146 -7.28 -2.61 -3.49
N VAL A 147 -7.83 -2.17 -2.36
CA VAL A 147 -8.84 -2.92 -1.59
C VAL A 147 -10.26 -2.56 -2.05
N ASP A 148 -11.14 -3.56 -2.09
CA ASP A 148 -12.56 -3.30 -2.34
C ASP A 148 -13.17 -2.58 -1.13
N LEU A 149 -13.96 -1.54 -1.41
CA LEU A 149 -14.75 -0.89 -0.37
C LEU A 149 -15.83 -1.82 0.14
N VAL A 150 -15.97 -1.86 1.45
CA VAL A 150 -17.10 -2.54 2.09
C VAL A 150 -18.30 -1.60 2.05
N LYS A 151 -19.42 -2.12 1.55
CA LYS A 151 -20.69 -1.39 1.52
C LYS A 151 -21.02 -0.93 2.94
N PRO A 152 -21.24 0.38 3.18
CA PRO A 152 -21.64 0.84 4.50
C PRO A 152 -23.07 0.37 4.81
N GLU A 153 -23.26 -0.29 5.96
CA GLU A 153 -24.58 -0.76 6.40
C GLU A 153 -25.30 0.26 7.28
N ALA A 154 -24.59 0.82 8.25
CA ALA A 154 -25.11 1.81 9.18
C ALA A 154 -23.98 2.72 9.67
N ARG A 155 -24.35 3.95 10.05
CA ARG A 155 -23.42 4.91 10.65
C ARG A 155 -24.17 5.80 11.64
N PHE A 156 -23.54 6.07 12.78
CA PHE A 156 -24.02 7.11 13.67
C PHE A 156 -23.55 8.47 13.15
N GLU A 157 -24.51 9.37 12.94
CA GLU A 157 -24.26 10.74 12.53
C GLU A 157 -24.83 11.71 13.54
N MET A 158 -24.17 12.86 13.67
CA MET A 158 -24.71 13.96 14.46
C MET A 158 -26.00 14.46 13.78
N THR A 159 -27.04 14.70 14.56
CA THR A 159 -28.31 15.27 14.06
C THR A 159 -28.52 16.72 14.50
N LYS A 160 -27.66 17.20 15.41
CA LYS A 160 -27.73 18.53 16.02
C LYS A 160 -26.31 19.03 16.31
N ILE A 161 -26.13 20.34 16.26
CA ILE A 161 -24.94 21.04 16.77
C ILE A 161 -25.33 21.71 18.09
N ARG A 162 -24.41 21.72 19.07
CA ARG A 162 -24.55 22.50 20.29
C ARG A 162 -23.54 23.64 20.31
N GLU A 163 -24.04 24.88 20.30
CA GLU A 163 -23.24 26.10 20.46
C GLU A 163 -23.79 26.91 21.62
N ASN A 164 -22.94 27.29 22.59
CA ASN A 164 -23.32 28.11 23.75
C ASN A 164 -24.62 27.65 24.44
N ASP A 165 -24.69 26.35 24.78
CA ASP A 165 -25.85 25.68 25.39
C ASP A 165 -27.16 25.68 24.57
N THR A 166 -27.11 26.11 23.30
CA THR A 166 -28.24 26.01 22.38
C THR A 166 -28.03 24.84 21.42
N GLU A 167 -28.99 23.93 21.34
CA GLU A 167 -29.01 22.86 20.35
C GLU A 167 -29.79 23.29 19.11
N THR A 168 -29.16 23.23 17.94
CA THR A 168 -29.79 23.48 16.64
C THR A 168 -29.76 22.19 15.80
N PRO A 169 -30.85 21.83 15.10
CA PRO A 169 -30.84 20.69 14.19
C PRO A 169 -29.88 20.95 13.03
N LEU A 170 -29.18 19.90 12.60
CA LEU A 170 -28.38 19.96 11.38
C LEU A 170 -29.27 20.02 10.14
N PRO A 171 -28.81 20.68 9.05
CA PRO A 171 -29.42 20.52 7.75
C PRO A 171 -29.49 19.05 7.35
N THR A 172 -30.56 18.69 6.65
CA THR A 172 -30.75 17.34 6.13
C THR A 172 -30.80 17.36 4.61
N TYR A 173 -30.29 16.28 4.02
CA TYR A 173 -30.15 16.13 2.58
C TYR A 173 -30.78 14.81 2.12
N ARG A 174 -31.35 14.82 0.92
CA ARG A 174 -31.94 13.64 0.27
C ARG A 174 -30.91 12.89 -0.55
N ASN A 175 -31.25 11.66 -0.94
CA ASN A 175 -30.48 10.83 -1.88
C ASN A 175 -29.05 10.51 -1.42
N HIS A 176 -28.74 10.64 -0.12
CA HIS A 176 -27.50 10.08 0.41
C HIS A 176 -27.62 8.55 0.50
N LEU A 177 -26.54 7.82 0.26
CA LEU A 177 -26.52 6.35 0.26
C LEU A 177 -26.90 5.74 1.62
N LEU A 178 -26.63 6.49 2.70
CA LEU A 178 -27.11 6.22 4.05
C LEU A 178 -28.15 7.27 4.41
N CYS A 179 -29.33 6.88 4.86
CA CYS A 179 -30.35 7.81 5.31
C CYS A 179 -31.21 7.15 6.39
N ASP A 180 -31.98 7.97 7.10
CA ASP A 180 -33.05 7.48 7.95
C ASP A 180 -34.22 6.89 7.14
N SER A 181 -35.25 6.41 7.84
CA SER A 181 -36.47 5.86 7.24
C SER A 181 -37.25 6.86 6.39
N ASP A 182 -37.07 8.16 6.64
CA ASP A 182 -37.73 9.23 5.91
C ASP A 182 -36.92 9.68 4.68
N GLY A 183 -35.74 9.08 4.46
CA GLY A 183 -34.84 9.38 3.35
C GLY A 183 -33.95 10.60 3.57
N ASN A 184 -33.76 11.02 4.83
CA ASN A 184 -32.94 12.18 5.20
C ASN A 184 -31.58 11.74 5.75
N TYR A 185 -30.55 12.51 5.39
CA TYR A 185 -29.21 12.38 5.96
C TYR A 185 -28.77 13.71 6.58
N PRO A 186 -28.48 13.75 7.89
CA PRO A 186 -28.00 14.95 8.54
C PRO A 186 -26.53 15.18 8.19
N ALA A 187 -26.19 16.39 7.75
CA ALA A 187 -24.80 16.75 7.46
C ALA A 187 -24.55 18.24 7.69
N GLU A 188 -23.39 18.55 8.26
CA GLU A 188 -22.82 19.89 8.18
C GLU A 188 -21.94 19.96 6.94
N LEU A 189 -22.42 20.65 5.91
CA LEU A 189 -21.68 20.89 4.67
C LEU A 189 -21.23 22.35 4.61
N ASN A 190 -19.98 22.58 4.23
CA ASN A 190 -19.47 23.92 3.97
C ASN A 190 -20.08 24.49 2.67
N ALA A 191 -19.82 25.77 2.40
CA ALA A 191 -20.40 26.47 1.24
C ALA A 191 -20.10 25.80 -0.11
N TRP A 192 -18.91 25.19 -0.25
CA TRP A 192 -18.50 24.55 -1.50
C TRP A 192 -19.09 23.16 -1.63
N GLU A 193 -19.08 22.37 -0.56
CA GLU A 193 -19.74 21.06 -0.49
C GLU A 193 -21.24 21.20 -0.81
N MET A 194 -21.91 22.21 -0.24
CA MET A 194 -23.32 22.49 -0.56
C MET A 194 -23.54 22.80 -2.04
N LYS A 195 -22.65 23.60 -2.65
CA LYS A 195 -22.73 23.90 -4.09
C LYS A 195 -22.45 22.66 -4.93
N VAL A 196 -21.45 21.85 -4.58
CA VAL A 196 -21.10 20.60 -5.25
C VAL A 196 -22.27 19.62 -5.22
N VAL A 197 -22.76 19.26 -4.03
CA VAL A 197 -23.90 18.34 -3.87
C VAL A 197 -25.13 18.88 -4.62
N GLY A 198 -25.44 20.17 -4.48
CA GLY A 198 -26.57 20.80 -5.15
C GLY A 198 -26.47 20.85 -6.69
N THR A 199 -25.25 20.95 -7.24
CA THR A 199 -25.00 20.88 -8.69
C THR A 199 -25.10 19.44 -9.18
N GLU A 200 -24.44 18.50 -8.51
CA GLU A 200 -24.40 17.10 -8.93
C GLU A 200 -25.78 16.44 -8.86
N MET A 201 -26.59 16.76 -7.85
CA MET A 201 -27.98 16.28 -7.74
C MET A 201 -28.89 16.71 -8.90
N LYS A 202 -28.52 17.76 -9.64
CA LYS A 202 -29.29 18.26 -10.80
C LYS A 202 -28.82 17.69 -12.13
N ARG A 203 -27.71 16.95 -12.14
CA ARG A 203 -27.19 16.34 -13.37
C ARG A 203 -28.10 15.22 -13.84
N GLU A 204 -28.15 15.05 -15.15
CA GLU A 204 -28.88 13.96 -15.77
C GLU A 204 -28.35 12.60 -15.28
N GLY A 205 -29.28 11.69 -14.97
CA GLY A 205 -28.97 10.36 -14.49
C GLY A 205 -28.55 10.27 -13.02
N PHE A 206 -28.43 11.37 -12.27
CA PHE A 206 -28.11 11.32 -10.83
C PHE A 206 -29.08 10.42 -10.05
N GLN A 207 -28.54 9.61 -9.13
CA GLN A 207 -29.32 8.73 -8.26
C GLN A 207 -29.03 8.98 -6.78
N TYR A 208 -27.76 8.85 -6.39
CA TYR A 208 -27.33 8.93 -5.00
C TYR A 208 -25.97 9.60 -4.85
N TRP A 209 -25.65 10.05 -3.64
CA TRP A 209 -24.32 10.52 -3.28
C TRP A 209 -23.86 9.89 -1.97
N TYR A 210 -22.55 9.81 -1.77
CA TYR A 210 -21.93 9.32 -0.57
C TYR A 210 -20.84 10.30 -0.13
N ARG A 211 -20.96 10.81 1.10
CA ARG A 211 -19.89 11.57 1.75
C ARG A 211 -18.86 10.59 2.29
N ASN A 212 -17.73 10.52 1.62
CA ASN A 212 -16.65 9.62 2.00
C ASN A 212 -16.18 9.92 3.43
N PRO A 213 -16.13 8.92 4.33
CA PRO A 213 -15.62 9.12 5.67
C PRO A 213 -14.17 9.60 5.63
N GLN A 214 -13.86 10.68 6.34
CA GLN A 214 -12.50 11.24 6.45
C GLN A 214 -11.59 10.45 7.41
N GLN A 215 -12.17 9.53 8.19
CA GLN A 215 -11.44 8.63 9.08
C GLN A 215 -11.13 7.30 8.36
N PRO A 216 -10.01 6.62 8.70
CA PRO A 216 -9.71 5.30 8.18
C PRO A 216 -10.84 4.30 8.48
N GLY A 217 -11.21 3.49 7.48
CA GLY A 217 -12.22 2.46 7.62
C GLY A 217 -12.48 1.76 6.28
N GLN A 218 -13.09 0.57 6.31
CA GLN A 218 -13.31 -0.24 5.11
C GLN A 218 -14.32 0.37 4.13
N ALA A 219 -15.17 1.30 4.58
CA ALA A 219 -16.08 2.08 3.74
C ALA A 219 -15.51 3.45 3.33
N SER A 220 -14.27 3.76 3.72
CA SER A 220 -13.58 5.01 3.38
C SER A 220 -12.67 4.78 2.18
N LEU A 221 -12.94 5.47 1.08
CA LEU A 221 -12.05 5.49 -0.08
C LEU A 221 -10.79 6.27 0.27
N GLY A 222 -9.68 5.54 0.44
CA GLY A 222 -8.36 6.10 0.59
C GLY A 222 -7.56 5.95 -0.70
N ILE A 223 -7.00 7.06 -1.17
CA ILE A 223 -6.12 7.11 -2.34
C ILE A 223 -4.71 7.40 -1.84
N ALA A 224 -3.79 6.47 -2.10
CA ALA A 224 -2.40 6.66 -1.73
C ALA A 224 -1.73 7.68 -2.65
N TYR A 225 -0.90 8.54 -2.08
CA TYR A 225 -0.08 9.50 -2.80
C TYR A 225 1.29 9.64 -2.15
N LEU A 226 2.29 10.03 -2.94
CA LEU A 226 3.63 10.27 -2.42
C LEU A 226 3.73 11.70 -1.88
N SER A 227 4.19 11.82 -0.65
CA SER A 227 4.56 13.08 -0.01
C SER A 227 5.90 12.90 0.70
N SER A 228 6.91 13.67 0.30
CA SER A 228 8.25 13.57 0.91
C SER A 228 8.80 12.14 0.94
N GLU A 229 8.68 11.41 -0.17
CA GLU A 229 9.11 10.00 -0.33
C GLU A 229 8.38 8.97 0.54
N GLN A 230 7.33 9.39 1.26
CA GLN A 230 6.47 8.51 2.04
C GLN A 230 5.08 8.48 1.45
N TYR A 231 4.42 7.33 1.55
CA TYR A 231 3.01 7.23 1.18
C TYR A 231 2.14 7.89 2.26
N ALA A 232 1.26 8.77 1.81
CA ALA A 232 0.16 9.34 2.58
C ALA A 232 -1.17 8.97 1.91
N ILE A 233 -2.27 9.17 2.62
CA ILE A 233 -3.62 8.85 2.12
C ILE A 233 -4.42 10.14 2.00
N LEU A 234 -4.93 10.42 0.81
CA LEU A 234 -5.97 11.42 0.58
C LEU A 234 -7.32 10.71 0.49
N ARG A 235 -8.36 11.37 0.96
CA ARG A 235 -9.74 10.85 0.93
C ARG A 235 -10.59 11.86 0.20
N PRO A 236 -11.06 11.56 -1.02
CA PRO A 236 -11.89 12.51 -1.75
C PRO A 236 -13.24 12.66 -1.04
N ASP A 237 -13.83 13.84 -1.02
CA ASP A 237 -15.01 14.07 -0.18
C ASP A 237 -16.28 13.34 -0.64
N PHE A 238 -16.51 13.25 -1.96
CA PHE A 238 -17.76 12.70 -2.47
C PHE A 238 -17.59 11.67 -3.57
N ILE A 239 -18.47 10.67 -3.51
CA ILE A 239 -18.74 9.74 -4.60
C ILE A 239 -20.21 9.91 -4.98
N PHE A 240 -20.45 10.24 -6.26
CA PHE A 240 -21.79 10.37 -6.82
C PHE A 240 -22.10 9.16 -7.70
N PHE A 241 -23.32 8.65 -7.59
CA PHE A 241 -23.81 7.54 -8.38
C PHE A 241 -24.85 8.03 -9.37
N ALA A 242 -24.68 7.64 -10.63
CA ALA A 242 -25.59 7.99 -11.70
C ALA A 242 -25.90 6.77 -12.57
N THR A 243 -26.96 6.88 -13.37
CA THR A 243 -27.29 5.92 -14.42
C THR A 243 -26.75 6.44 -15.75
N ASP A 244 -25.95 5.62 -16.44
CA ASP A 244 -25.46 5.92 -17.78
C ASP A 244 -26.53 5.61 -18.84
N SER A 245 -26.29 6.02 -20.07
CA SER A 245 -27.20 5.88 -21.22
C SER A 245 -27.60 4.42 -21.51
N ASP A 246 -26.78 3.45 -21.12
CA ASP A 246 -27.06 2.01 -21.26
C ASP A 246 -27.83 1.41 -20.06
N GLY A 247 -28.16 2.22 -19.06
CA GLY A 247 -28.85 1.83 -17.84
C GLY A 247 -27.93 1.31 -16.73
N SER A 248 -26.62 1.23 -16.95
CA SER A 248 -25.66 0.83 -15.92
C SER A 248 -25.48 1.90 -14.85
N VAL A 249 -25.14 1.49 -13.63
CA VAL A 249 -24.78 2.43 -12.55
C VAL A 249 -23.29 2.75 -12.66
N VAL A 250 -22.97 4.03 -12.73
CA VAL A 250 -21.61 4.57 -12.78
C VAL A 250 -21.32 5.42 -11.55
N ALA A 251 -20.04 5.52 -11.19
CA ALA A 251 -19.57 6.34 -10.09
C ALA A 251 -18.71 7.51 -10.60
N ASP A 252 -18.90 8.68 -9.99
CA ASP A 252 -18.09 9.88 -10.18
C ASP A 252 -17.45 10.28 -8.84
N ILE A 253 -16.14 10.54 -8.84
CA ILE A 253 -15.46 11.18 -7.70
C ILE A 253 -15.45 12.69 -7.92
N VAL A 254 -15.90 13.45 -6.93
CA VAL A 254 -15.79 14.92 -6.92
C VAL A 254 -15.23 15.38 -5.59
N ASP A 255 -14.10 16.08 -5.64
CA ASP A 255 -13.31 16.43 -4.48
C ASP A 255 -13.12 17.95 -4.34
N PRO A 256 -14.01 18.66 -3.61
CA PRO A 256 -13.85 20.08 -3.30
C PRO A 256 -12.77 20.32 -2.24
N HIS A 257 -11.60 20.79 -2.66
CA HIS A 257 -10.48 21.02 -1.75
C HIS A 257 -10.39 22.45 -1.22
N GLY A 258 -10.47 22.64 0.10
CA GLY A 258 -10.21 23.92 0.76
C GLY A 258 -8.78 24.46 0.55
N HIS A 259 -8.61 25.78 0.72
CA HIS A 259 -7.41 26.59 0.40
C HIS A 259 -6.10 26.28 1.14
N HIS A 260 -5.96 25.15 1.83
CA HIS A 260 -4.70 24.76 2.46
C HIS A 260 -3.71 24.30 1.38
N LEU A 261 -3.09 25.28 0.71
CA LEU A 261 -2.32 25.13 -0.52
C LEU A 261 -1.01 24.33 -0.34
N SER A 262 -0.49 24.21 0.89
CA SER A 262 0.80 23.57 1.14
C SER A 262 0.80 22.07 0.89
N ASP A 263 -0.32 21.38 1.10
CA ASP A 263 -0.49 19.94 0.84
C ASP A 263 -1.45 19.64 -0.34
N ALA A 264 -2.02 20.69 -0.96
CA ALA A 264 -2.96 20.55 -2.06
C ALA A 264 -2.33 19.94 -3.32
N LEU A 265 -1.10 20.32 -3.67
CA LEU A 265 -0.47 19.82 -4.90
C LEU A 265 -0.11 18.32 -4.82
N PRO A 266 0.57 17.81 -3.77
CA PRO A 266 0.83 16.37 -3.65
C PRO A 266 -0.45 15.52 -3.67
N LYS A 267 -1.52 15.99 -3.04
CA LYS A 267 -2.84 15.32 -3.09
C LYS A 267 -3.40 15.33 -4.51
N LEU A 268 -3.41 16.47 -5.18
CA LEU A 268 -3.89 16.58 -6.56
C LEU A 268 -3.08 15.69 -7.53
N GLN A 269 -1.76 15.60 -7.33
CA GLN A 269 -0.89 14.67 -8.08
C GLN A 269 -1.24 13.21 -7.79
N GLY A 270 -1.47 12.85 -6.53
CA GLY A 270 -1.95 11.53 -6.13
C GLY A 270 -3.28 11.16 -6.80
N LEU A 271 -4.25 12.06 -6.74
CA LEU A 271 -5.56 11.85 -7.36
C LEU A 271 -5.47 11.75 -8.89
N ALA A 272 -4.55 12.49 -9.53
CA ALA A 272 -4.27 12.38 -10.96
C ALA A 272 -3.67 11.02 -11.34
N VAL A 273 -2.70 10.52 -10.56
CA VAL A 273 -2.14 9.16 -10.75
C VAL A 273 -3.22 8.10 -10.56
N TYR A 274 -4.04 8.24 -9.51
CA TYR A 274 -5.16 7.34 -9.26
C TYR A 274 -6.16 7.32 -10.42
N ALA A 275 -6.48 8.49 -10.99
CA ALA A 275 -7.37 8.58 -12.13
C ALA A 275 -6.81 7.89 -13.39
N GLU A 276 -5.49 7.90 -13.57
CA GLU A 276 -4.84 7.18 -14.67
C GLU A 276 -4.86 5.67 -14.47
N THR A 277 -4.62 5.19 -13.25
CA THR A 277 -4.62 3.76 -12.94
C THR A 277 -6.02 3.15 -12.92
N HIS A 278 -7.05 3.94 -12.63
CA HIS A 278 -8.45 3.51 -12.48
C HIS A 278 -9.41 4.11 -13.52
N GLU A 279 -8.91 4.44 -14.72
CA GLU A 279 -9.67 5.16 -15.76
C GLU A 279 -11.00 4.48 -16.16
N LYS A 280 -11.12 3.16 -15.93
CA LYS A 280 -12.30 2.36 -16.28
C LYS A 280 -13.29 2.17 -15.13
N THR A 281 -12.91 2.54 -13.90
CA THR A 281 -13.73 2.33 -12.70
C THR A 281 -14.72 3.47 -12.48
N TYR A 282 -14.32 4.69 -12.84
CA TYR A 282 -15.10 5.90 -12.63
C TYR A 282 -15.40 6.58 -13.95
N ARG A 283 -16.63 7.09 -14.11
CA ARG A 283 -16.99 7.89 -15.28
C ARG A 283 -16.31 9.25 -15.22
N ARG A 284 -16.21 9.85 -14.03
CA ARG A 284 -15.51 11.12 -13.79
C ARG A 284 -14.71 11.09 -12.50
N ILE A 285 -13.58 11.79 -12.52
CA ILE A 285 -12.79 12.10 -11.33
C ILE A 285 -12.43 13.58 -11.46
N GLU A 286 -13.04 14.40 -10.61
CA GLU A 286 -12.98 15.85 -10.68
C GLU A 286 -12.44 16.42 -9.38
N SER A 287 -11.44 17.31 -9.47
CA SER A 287 -11.01 18.12 -8.34
C SER A 287 -11.57 19.53 -8.51
N VAL A 288 -12.16 20.07 -7.44
CA VAL A 288 -12.84 21.36 -7.44
C VAL A 288 -12.17 22.28 -6.42
N ALA A 289 -11.88 23.52 -6.82
CA ALA A 289 -11.36 24.53 -5.90
C ALA A 289 -11.85 25.93 -6.30
N GLU A 290 -11.90 26.84 -5.35
CA GLU A 290 -12.21 28.24 -5.62
C GLU A 290 -10.99 28.97 -6.18
N SER A 291 -11.20 29.69 -7.28
CA SER A 291 -10.22 30.56 -7.90
C SER A 291 -10.91 31.80 -8.44
N SER A 292 -10.48 32.98 -7.95
CA SER A 292 -11.00 34.29 -8.38
C SER A 292 -12.52 34.44 -8.24
N GLY A 293 -13.09 34.01 -7.10
CA GLY A 293 -14.51 34.16 -6.78
C GLY A 293 -15.42 33.09 -7.37
N LYS A 294 -14.86 32.06 -8.03
CA LYS A 294 -15.62 31.00 -8.69
C LYS A 294 -15.06 29.63 -8.35
N LEU A 295 -15.95 28.64 -8.22
CA LEU A 295 -15.53 27.24 -8.22
C LEU A 295 -15.07 26.87 -9.63
N ARG A 296 -13.87 26.29 -9.69
CA ARG A 296 -13.22 25.81 -10.90
C ARG A 296 -12.94 24.32 -10.75
N VAL A 297 -13.04 23.59 -11.86
CA VAL A 297 -12.89 22.14 -11.90
C VAL A 297 -11.80 21.69 -12.86
N LEU A 298 -10.99 20.75 -12.39
CA LEU A 298 -10.04 19.98 -13.18
C LEU A 298 -10.59 18.57 -13.38
N ASP A 299 -10.77 18.19 -14.65
CA ASP A 299 -11.23 16.86 -15.04
C ASP A 299 -10.02 15.93 -15.22
N LEU A 300 -9.81 15.04 -14.25
CA LEU A 300 -8.64 14.17 -14.16
C LEU A 300 -8.71 12.97 -15.09
N THR A 301 -9.87 12.74 -15.74
CA THR A 301 -9.98 11.75 -16.81
C THR A 301 -9.18 12.17 -18.05
N LYS A 302 -8.90 13.47 -18.20
CA LYS A 302 -8.14 14.01 -19.32
C LYS A 302 -6.64 13.94 -19.10
N LYS A 303 -5.95 13.30 -20.06
CA LYS A 303 -4.49 13.16 -20.05
C LYS A 303 -3.76 14.51 -19.97
N GLU A 304 -4.22 15.53 -20.70
CA GLU A 304 -3.61 16.88 -20.70
C GLU A 304 -3.67 17.55 -19.32
N VAL A 305 -4.75 17.32 -18.56
CA VAL A 305 -4.91 17.84 -17.20
C VAL A 305 -3.95 17.13 -16.26
N ARG A 306 -3.85 15.80 -16.34
CA ARG A 306 -2.91 15.01 -15.53
C ARG A 306 -1.45 15.39 -15.80
N GLN A 307 -1.09 15.61 -17.05
CA GLN A 307 0.25 16.06 -17.43
C GLN A 307 0.57 17.44 -16.86
N ALA A 308 -0.38 18.38 -16.90
CA ALA A 308 -0.19 19.70 -16.28
C ALA A 308 0.00 19.59 -14.76
N ILE A 309 -0.78 18.73 -14.09
CA ILE A 309 -0.66 18.48 -12.65
C ILE A 309 0.71 17.89 -12.29
N ALA A 310 1.21 16.92 -13.06
CA ALA A 310 2.50 16.28 -12.82
C ALA A 310 3.69 17.27 -12.88
N HIS A 311 3.56 18.34 -13.67
CA HIS A 311 4.61 19.35 -13.85
C HIS A 311 4.36 20.67 -13.10
N ALA A 312 3.24 20.78 -12.38
CA ALA A 312 2.89 21.99 -11.66
C ALA A 312 3.81 22.23 -10.45
N LYS A 313 4.00 23.50 -10.10
CA LYS A 313 4.74 23.92 -8.90
C LYS A 313 3.81 24.29 -7.74
N ASP A 314 2.56 24.60 -8.06
CA ASP A 314 1.52 24.95 -7.11
C ASP A 314 0.16 24.57 -7.69
N ALA A 315 -0.80 24.21 -6.83
CA ALA A 315 -2.14 23.83 -7.26
C ALA A 315 -2.97 25.04 -7.76
N ALA A 316 -2.75 26.23 -7.20
CA ALA A 316 -3.54 27.42 -7.49
C ALA A 316 -3.46 27.82 -8.98
N SER A 317 -2.28 27.74 -9.58
CA SER A 317 -2.05 28.05 -11.00
C SER A 317 -2.84 27.15 -11.95
N LEU A 318 -3.07 25.89 -11.57
CA LEU A 318 -3.87 24.94 -12.36
C LEU A 318 -5.34 25.36 -12.38
N PHE A 319 -5.91 25.71 -11.23
CA PHE A 319 -7.31 26.15 -11.12
C PHE A 319 -7.56 27.53 -11.71
N ALA A 320 -6.56 28.41 -11.70
CA ALA A 320 -6.60 29.71 -12.38
C ALA A 320 -6.42 29.58 -13.90
N GLY A 321 -5.78 28.49 -14.37
CA GLY A 321 -5.41 28.27 -15.76
C GLY A 321 -6.57 27.91 -16.68
N GLY A 322 -6.24 27.76 -17.98
CA GLY A 322 -7.23 27.45 -19.03
C GLY A 322 -7.70 25.99 -19.06
N LEU A 323 -7.02 25.09 -18.36
CA LEU A 323 -7.41 23.68 -18.24
C LEU A 323 -8.59 23.48 -17.27
N ALA A 324 -8.72 24.38 -16.29
CA ALA A 324 -9.86 24.36 -15.39
C ALA A 324 -11.08 25.02 -16.02
N LYS A 325 -12.28 24.51 -15.74
CA LYS A 325 -13.55 25.10 -16.20
C LYS A 325 -14.34 25.66 -15.04
N ASP A 326 -15.30 26.54 -15.31
CA ASP A 326 -16.29 26.94 -14.29
C ASP A 326 -17.13 25.71 -13.91
N TYR A 327 -17.31 25.50 -12.61
CA TYR A 327 -18.12 24.42 -12.03
C TYR A 327 -19.55 24.87 -11.71
#